data_AF-A0A0F0GNS3-F1
#
_entry.id   AF-A0A0F0GNS3-F1
#
_cell.length_a   1.000
_cell.length_b   1.000
_cell.length_c   1.000
_cell.angle_alpha   90.00
_cell.angle_beta   90.00
_cell.angle_gamma   90.00
#
_symmetry.space_group_name_H-M   'P 1'
#
loop_
_entity.id
_entity.type
_entity.pdbx_description
1 polymer ?
#
loop_
_entity_poly.entity_id
_entity_poly.type
_entity_poly.pdbx_seq_one_letter_code
_entity_poly.pdbx_strand_id
1 'polypeptide(L)'
;APEQQIKAFQAKGTFPSQVKALDASALLEKSNAYFGDVKAGALFAAQAKKVVAAQYKGPADGQIQETVFTPALQSVEQGKHADEAWRGAVQGAEKAAK
;
A
#
# COMPACT_ATOMS: atom_id res chain seq x y z
N ALA A 1 -17.29 -11.74 4.21
CA ALA A 1 -16.91 -13.16 3.99
C ALA A 1 -16.14 -13.30 2.67
N PRO A 2 -15.26 -14.30 2.53
CA PRO A 2 -14.48 -14.53 1.30
C PRO A 2 -15.32 -14.51 0.02
N GLU A 3 -16.45 -15.22 -0.01
CA GLU A 3 -17.34 -15.28 -1.18
C GLU A 3 -17.90 -13.90 -1.58
N GLN A 4 -18.28 -13.09 -0.60
CA GLN A 4 -18.81 -11.75 -0.86
C GLN A 4 -17.73 -10.80 -1.41
N GLN A 5 -16.48 -10.97 -0.98
CA GLN A 5 -15.36 -10.21 -1.55
C GLN A 5 -15.04 -10.64 -2.99
N ILE A 6 -15.18 -11.91 -3.33
CA ILE A 6 -15.05 -12.36 -4.73
C ILE A 6 -16.17 -11.78 -5.61
N LYS A 7 -17.41 -11.75 -5.12
CA LYS A 7 -18.51 -11.07 -5.83
C LYS A 7 -18.21 -9.58 -6.05
N ALA A 8 -17.69 -8.88 -5.03
CA ALA A 8 -17.28 -7.48 -5.17
C ALA A 8 -16.12 -7.29 -6.16
N PHE A 9 -15.14 -8.19 -6.16
CA PHE A 9 -14.04 -8.20 -7.13
C PHE A 9 -14.54 -8.39 -8.56
N GLN A 10 -15.46 -9.33 -8.79
CA GLN A 10 -16.03 -9.56 -10.12
C GLN A 10 -16.84 -8.34 -10.58
N ALA A 11 -17.60 -7.71 -9.68
CA ALA A 11 -18.44 -6.55 -9.99
C ALA A 11 -17.66 -5.25 -10.24
N LYS A 12 -16.61 -4.98 -9.45
CA LYS A 12 -15.95 -3.66 -9.42
C LYS A 12 -14.41 -3.70 -9.41
N GLY A 13 -13.81 -4.89 -9.43
CA GLY A 13 -12.35 -5.03 -9.38
C GLY A 13 -11.74 -4.75 -8.00
N THR A 14 -12.54 -4.57 -6.94
CA THR A 14 -12.05 -4.37 -5.58
C THR A 14 -11.26 -5.59 -5.11
N PHE A 15 -9.97 -5.40 -4.84
CA PHE A 15 -9.09 -6.49 -4.44
C PHE A 15 -9.50 -7.05 -3.05
N PRO A 16 -9.62 -8.38 -2.87
CA PRO A 16 -10.01 -8.96 -1.59
C PRO A 16 -8.97 -8.76 -0.49
N SER A 17 -9.44 -8.56 0.75
CA SER A 17 -8.60 -8.52 1.95
C SER A 17 -8.68 -9.81 2.79
N GLN A 18 -9.63 -10.71 2.48
CA GLN A 18 -9.76 -12.00 3.12
C GLN A 18 -8.75 -12.99 2.55
N VAL A 19 -7.91 -13.58 3.41
CA VAL A 19 -6.84 -14.51 3.00
C VAL A 19 -7.37 -15.64 2.12
N LYS A 20 -8.48 -16.28 2.50
CA LYS A 20 -9.10 -17.38 1.72
C LYS A 20 -9.57 -16.94 0.33
N ALA A 21 -9.92 -15.66 0.14
CA ALA A 21 -10.34 -15.16 -1.17
C ALA A 21 -9.15 -14.99 -2.13
N LEU A 22 -7.91 -14.93 -1.62
CA LEU A 22 -6.71 -14.81 -2.44
C LEU A 22 -6.39 -16.09 -3.24
N ASP A 23 -7.04 -17.21 -2.92
CA ASP A 23 -6.87 -18.50 -3.60
C ASP A 23 -7.97 -18.76 -4.65
N ALA A 24 -8.94 -17.86 -4.81
CA ALA A 24 -10.06 -18.08 -5.70
C ALA A 24 -9.65 -17.95 -7.19
N SER A 25 -9.99 -18.94 -8.02
CA SER A 25 -9.71 -18.90 -9.46
C SER A 25 -10.33 -17.67 -10.14
N ALA A 26 -11.51 -17.23 -9.66
CA ALA A 26 -12.15 -16.01 -10.16
C ALA A 26 -11.28 -14.75 -10.00
N LEU A 27 -10.37 -14.72 -9.02
CA LEU A 27 -9.35 -13.69 -8.84
C LEU A 27 -8.10 -14.01 -9.65
N LEU A 28 -7.56 -15.22 -9.51
CA LEU A 28 -6.25 -15.61 -10.05
C LEU A 28 -6.21 -15.68 -11.58
N GLU A 29 -7.29 -16.08 -12.20
CA GLU A 29 -7.37 -16.34 -13.65
C GLU A 29 -7.88 -15.14 -14.45
N LYS A 30 -8.34 -14.06 -13.78
CA LYS A 30 -8.85 -12.87 -14.46
C LYS A 30 -7.70 -12.14 -15.16
N SER A 31 -7.74 -12.12 -16.50
CA SER A 31 -6.84 -11.33 -17.34
C SER A 31 -7.40 -9.93 -17.59
N ASN A 32 -6.51 -8.98 -17.90
CA ASN A 32 -6.87 -7.65 -18.34
C ASN A 32 -6.21 -7.34 -19.70
N ALA A 33 -7.01 -7.32 -20.77
CA ALA A 33 -6.54 -7.04 -22.12
C ALA A 33 -5.86 -5.66 -22.25
N TYR A 34 -6.28 -4.66 -21.46
CA TYR A 34 -5.64 -3.35 -21.43
C TYR A 34 -4.16 -3.44 -21.04
N PHE A 35 -3.80 -4.41 -20.18
CA PHE A 35 -2.44 -4.67 -19.75
C PHE A 35 -1.80 -5.87 -20.48
N GLY A 36 -2.30 -6.25 -21.66
CA GLY A 36 -1.74 -7.37 -22.43
C GLY A 36 -2.03 -8.74 -21.83
N ASP A 37 -3.28 -8.97 -21.42
CA ASP A 37 -3.78 -10.24 -20.86
C ASP A 37 -3.08 -10.71 -19.57
N VAL A 38 -2.48 -9.77 -18.84
CA VAL A 38 -1.85 -10.05 -17.55
C VAL A 38 -2.88 -10.51 -16.53
N LYS A 39 -2.57 -11.61 -15.84
CA LYS A 39 -3.30 -12.13 -14.66
C LYS A 39 -2.96 -11.31 -13.40
N ALA A 40 -3.40 -10.05 -13.37
CA ALA A 40 -3.07 -9.12 -12.30
C ALA A 40 -3.51 -9.64 -10.91
N GLY A 41 -4.64 -10.33 -10.82
CA GLY A 41 -5.12 -10.91 -9.57
C GLY A 41 -4.15 -11.92 -8.95
N ALA A 42 -3.49 -12.74 -9.77
CA ALA A 42 -2.45 -13.67 -9.31
C ALA A 42 -1.21 -12.95 -8.78
N LEU A 43 -0.76 -11.89 -9.49
CA LEU A 43 0.37 -11.08 -9.06
C LEU A 43 0.11 -10.39 -7.72
N PHE A 44 -1.04 -9.73 -7.57
CA PHE A 44 -1.40 -9.05 -6.34
C PHE A 44 -1.68 -10.02 -5.19
N ALA A 45 -2.25 -11.20 -5.45
CA ALA A 45 -2.41 -12.25 -4.44
C ALA A 45 -1.06 -12.74 -3.91
N ALA A 46 -0.08 -12.93 -4.80
CA ALA A 46 1.28 -13.31 -4.41
C ALA A 46 1.96 -12.22 -3.56
N GLN A 47 1.73 -10.94 -3.85
CA GLN A 47 2.27 -9.84 -3.04
C GLN A 47 1.55 -9.72 -1.68
N ALA A 48 0.22 -9.82 -1.67
CA ALA A 48 -0.56 -9.76 -0.42
C ALA A 48 -0.14 -10.86 0.56
N LYS A 49 0.16 -12.06 0.07
CA LYS A 49 0.66 -13.18 0.89
C LYS A 49 2.05 -12.94 1.49
N LYS A 50 2.85 -12.02 0.95
CA LYS A 50 4.15 -11.62 1.51
C LYS A 50 4.02 -10.59 2.63
N VAL A 51 2.86 -9.95 2.76
CA VAL A 51 2.60 -9.01 3.85
C VAL A 51 2.23 -9.82 5.10
N VAL A 52 3.23 -10.12 5.92
CA VAL A 52 3.09 -11.01 7.09
C VAL A 52 2.39 -10.35 8.27
N ALA A 53 2.42 -9.01 8.36
CA ALA A 53 1.81 -8.27 9.45
C ALA A 53 1.40 -6.87 8.99
N ALA A 54 0.34 -6.35 9.60
CA ALA A 54 0.00 -4.93 9.48
C ALA A 54 1.02 -4.10 10.29
N GLN A 55 1.41 -2.95 9.74
CA GLN A 55 2.21 -1.98 10.46
C GLN A 55 1.38 -1.36 11.59
N TYR A 56 1.95 -1.25 12.79
CA TYR A 56 1.34 -0.50 13.89
C TYR A 56 1.30 0.99 13.54
N LYS A 57 0.13 1.61 13.69
CA LYS A 57 -0.08 3.05 13.49
C LYS A 57 -0.37 3.69 14.85
N GLY A 58 0.55 4.54 15.30
CA GLY A 58 0.39 5.30 16.54
C GLY A 58 -0.54 6.51 16.40
N PRO A 59 -0.87 7.21 17.50
CA PRO A 59 -1.80 8.35 17.47
C PRO A 59 -1.40 9.49 16.52
N ALA A 60 -0.09 9.70 16.34
CA ALA A 60 0.46 10.77 15.48
C ALA A 60 0.86 10.28 14.07
N ASP A 61 0.59 9.02 13.70
CA ASP A 61 1.08 8.41 12.43
C ASP A 61 0.75 9.24 11.20
N GLY A 62 -0.53 9.64 11.05
CA GLY A 62 -0.97 10.48 9.93
C GLY A 62 -0.29 11.85 9.91
N GLN A 63 -0.19 12.51 11.06
CA GLN A 63 0.47 13.82 11.17
C GLN A 63 1.95 13.73 10.81
N ILE A 64 2.65 12.70 11.31
CA ILE A 64 4.06 12.46 10.98
C ILE A 64 4.23 12.20 9.48
N GLN A 65 3.36 11.40 8.87
CA GLN A 65 3.42 11.11 7.44
C GLN A 65 3.18 12.37 6.59
N GLU A 66 2.13 13.13 6.88
CA GLU A 66 1.68 14.26 6.05
C GLU A 66 2.52 15.51 6.26
N THR A 67 2.93 15.82 7.48
CA THR A 67 3.58 17.10 7.81
C THR A 67 5.10 17.01 7.90
N VAL A 68 5.66 15.81 8.03
CA VAL A 68 7.11 15.59 8.19
C VAL A 68 7.70 14.86 7.01
N PHE A 69 7.28 13.61 6.75
CA PHE A 69 7.93 12.80 5.72
C PHE A 69 7.53 13.18 4.30
N THR A 70 6.26 13.54 4.05
CA THR A 70 5.82 13.97 2.71
C THR A 70 6.56 15.22 2.23
N PRO A 71 6.66 16.33 3.02
CA PRO A 71 7.38 17.52 2.59
C PRO A 71 8.90 17.29 2.49
N ALA A 72 9.47 16.45 3.37
CA ALA A 72 10.88 16.09 3.30
C ALA A 72 11.20 15.36 1.98
N LEU A 73 10.39 14.38 1.58
CA LEU A 73 10.56 13.69 0.31
C LEU A 73 10.39 14.64 -0.88
N GLN A 74 9.36 15.49 -0.87
CA GLN A 74 9.16 16.51 -1.90
C GLN A 74 10.36 17.47 -2.03
N SER A 75 11.01 17.82 -0.91
CA SER A 75 12.21 18.66 -0.96
C SER A 75 13.38 17.97 -1.68
N VAL A 76 13.52 16.65 -1.54
CA VAL A 76 14.52 15.86 -2.27
C VAL A 76 14.19 15.83 -3.75
N GLU A 77 12.92 15.62 -4.11
CA GLU A 77 12.45 15.70 -5.50
C GLU A 77 12.71 17.08 -6.13
N GLN A 78 12.75 18.13 -5.31
CA GLN A 78 13.06 19.51 -5.73
C GLN A 78 14.56 19.85 -5.67
N GLY A 79 15.43 18.87 -5.39
CA GLY A 79 16.89 19.02 -5.48
C GLY A 79 17.62 19.18 -4.14
N LYS A 80 16.92 19.08 -3.00
CA LYS A 80 17.58 19.04 -1.68
C LYS A 80 18.37 17.73 -1.52
N HIS A 81 19.53 17.79 -0.86
CA HIS A 81 20.28 16.58 -0.53
C HIS A 81 19.48 15.66 0.39
N ALA A 82 19.37 14.38 0.01
CA ALA A 82 18.59 13.37 0.72
C ALA A 82 18.97 13.25 2.20
N ASP A 83 20.26 13.27 2.52
CA ASP A 83 20.74 13.18 3.90
C ASP A 83 20.29 14.37 4.76
N GLU A 84 20.21 15.56 4.17
CA GLU A 84 19.76 16.75 4.88
C GLU A 84 18.24 16.72 5.09
N ALA A 85 17.48 16.35 4.06
CA ALA A 85 16.04 16.16 4.16
C ALA A 85 15.68 15.07 5.19
N TRP A 86 16.42 13.97 5.20
CA TRP A 86 16.25 12.88 6.16
C TRP A 86 16.50 13.32 7.60
N ARG A 87 17.61 14.03 7.87
CA ARG A 87 17.88 14.57 9.22
C ARG A 87 16.77 15.51 9.70
N GLY A 88 16.28 16.38 8.81
CA GLY A 88 15.14 17.25 9.10
C GLY A 88 13.87 16.47 9.40
N ALA A 89 13.57 15.43 8.62
CA ALA A 89 12.41 14.56 8.83
C ALA A 89 12.48 13.84 10.18
N VAL A 90 13.62 13.26 10.54
CA VAL A 90 13.78 12.57 11.84
C VAL A 90 13.53 13.53 13.01
N GLN A 91 14.13 14.72 12.98
CA GLN A 91 13.90 15.74 14.02
C GLN A 91 12.44 16.23 14.07
N GLY A 92 11.80 16.38 12.91
CA GLY A 92 10.38 16.74 12.83
C GLY A 92 9.47 15.67 13.42
N ALA A 93 9.76 14.40 13.13
CA ALA A 93 9.00 13.26 13.63
C ALA A 93 9.13 13.13 15.15
N GLU A 94 10.33 13.29 15.71
CA GLU A 94 10.54 13.32 17.16
C GLU A 94 9.74 14.40 17.87
N LYS A 95 9.56 15.57 17.24
CA LYS A 95 8.74 16.66 17.79
C LYS A 95 7.25 16.37 17.68
N ALA A 96 6.82 15.80 16.57
CA ALA A 96 5.41 15.47 16.31
C ALA A 96 4.92 14.24 17.09
N ALA A 97 5.84 13.37 17.53
CA ALA A 97 5.54 12.17 18.31
C ALA A 97 5.50 12.39 19.83
N LYS A 98 5.82 13.61 20.31
CA LYS A 98 5.66 14.01 21.72
C LYS A 98 4.21 14.32 22.04
#